data_AF-A0A946FJV2-F1
#
_entry.id   AF-A0A946FJV2-F1
#
_cell.length_a   1.000
_cell.length_b   1.000
_cell.length_c   1.000
_cell.angle_alpha   90.00
_cell.angle_beta   90.00
_cell.angle_gamma   90.00
#
_symmetry.space_group_name_H-M   'P 1'
#
loop_
_entity.id
_entity.type
_entity.pdbx_description
1 polymer ?
#
loop_
_entity_poly.entity_id
_entity_poly.type
_entity_poly.pdbx_seq_one_letter_code
_entity_poly.pdbx_strand_id
1 'polypeptide(L)'
;MSEMTVEQVRADVQAYLKANWDPNLGLVEWRLKLMDSGWGMPHWPEKWYGRGLPLGMTSIVDEEFAKVGAVGVAKMGIRVLAAATILEHGTDHHKEKFLRGILTGEETWCQ
;
A
#
# COMPACT_ATOMS: atom_id res chain seq x y z
N MET A 1 -15.58 -5.66 15.91
CA MET A 1 -14.77 -5.43 14.69
C MET A 1 -15.41 -6.28 13.61
N SER A 2 -16.11 -5.65 12.66
CA SER A 2 -16.80 -6.39 11.61
C SER A 2 -15.75 -7.08 10.74
N GLU A 3 -15.76 -8.42 10.68
CA GLU A 3 -14.93 -9.15 9.73
C GLU A 3 -15.35 -8.77 8.31
N MET A 4 -14.46 -8.08 7.58
CA MET A 4 -14.70 -7.82 6.15
C MET A 4 -14.63 -9.15 5.40
N THR A 5 -15.65 -9.43 4.58
CA THR A 5 -15.63 -10.64 3.75
C THR A 5 -14.71 -10.45 2.54
N VAL A 6 -14.29 -11.56 1.92
CA VAL A 6 -13.46 -11.54 0.72
C VAL A 6 -14.15 -10.76 -0.41
N GLU A 7 -15.46 -10.92 -0.55
CA GLU A 7 -16.27 -10.26 -1.57
C GLU A 7 -16.32 -8.75 -1.34
N GLN A 8 -16.39 -8.31 -0.09
CA GLN A 8 -16.37 -6.89 0.27
C GLN A 8 -15.00 -6.27 -0.05
N VAL A 9 -13.91 -6.91 0.38
CA VAL A 9 -12.55 -6.44 0.07
C VAL A 9 -12.34 -6.35 -1.44
N ARG A 10 -12.81 -7.35 -2.20
CA ARG A 10 -12.75 -7.37 -3.66
C ARG A 10 -13.55 -6.23 -4.29
N ALA A 11 -14.80 -6.01 -3.86
CA ALA A 11 -15.63 -4.93 -4.38
C ALA A 11 -14.99 -3.55 -4.12
N ASP A 12 -14.44 -3.35 -2.92
CA ASP A 12 -13.83 -2.08 -2.52
C ASP A 12 -12.56 -1.77 -3.33
N VAL A 13 -11.65 -2.74 -3.47
CA VAL A 13 -10.43 -2.52 -4.27
C VAL A 13 -10.76 -2.33 -5.75
N GLN A 14 -11.75 -3.05 -6.29
CA GLN A 14 -12.19 -2.88 -7.67
C GLN A 14 -12.78 -1.48 -7.91
N ALA A 15 -13.63 -1.00 -7.00
CA ALA A 15 -14.20 0.34 -7.07
C ALA A 15 -13.09 1.40 -7.02
N TYR A 16 -12.11 1.22 -6.13
CA TYR A 16 -10.97 2.12 -6.02
C TYR A 16 -10.12 2.14 -7.29
N LEU A 17 -9.73 0.97 -7.81
CA LEU A 17 -8.92 0.85 -9.03
C LEU A 17 -9.65 1.46 -10.23
N LYS A 18 -10.95 1.17 -10.41
CA LYS A 18 -11.76 1.73 -11.49
C LYS A 18 -11.81 3.26 -11.47
N ALA A 19 -11.83 3.86 -10.28
CA ALA A 19 -11.93 5.31 -10.13
C ALA A 19 -10.57 6.03 -10.21
N ASN A 20 -9.45 5.36 -9.90
CA ASN A 20 -8.17 6.02 -9.65
C ASN A 20 -7.00 5.54 -10.52
N TRP A 21 -7.05 4.31 -11.05
CA TRP A 21 -5.97 3.76 -11.86
C TRP A 21 -5.98 4.36 -13.27
N ASP A 22 -4.87 5.00 -13.64
CA ASP A 22 -4.61 5.50 -14.98
C ASP A 22 -3.18 5.11 -15.36
N PRO A 23 -2.97 4.28 -16.41
CA PRO A 23 -1.64 3.88 -16.85
C PRO A 23 -0.77 5.04 -17.35
N ASN A 24 -1.35 6.21 -17.65
CA ASN A 24 -0.61 7.40 -18.05
C ASN A 24 -0.17 8.26 -16.86
N LEU A 25 -0.59 7.91 -15.63
CA LEU A 25 -0.20 8.65 -14.43
C LEU A 25 1.28 8.43 -14.11
N GLY A 26 1.94 9.47 -13.60
CA GLY A 26 3.32 9.33 -13.11
C GLY A 26 3.42 8.26 -12.02
N LEU A 27 4.45 7.42 -12.07
CA LEU A 27 4.60 6.29 -11.14
C LEU A 27 4.59 6.72 -9.67
N VAL A 28 5.28 7.82 -9.34
CA VAL A 28 5.32 8.37 -7.98
C VAL A 28 3.95 8.92 -7.56
N GLU A 29 3.26 9.62 -8.47
CA GLU A 29 1.92 10.15 -8.23
C GLU A 29 0.90 9.03 -7.96
N TRP A 30 0.97 7.95 -8.74
CA TRP A 30 0.16 6.76 -8.50
C TRP A 30 0.44 6.13 -7.13
N ARG A 31 1.71 5.99 -6.77
CA ARG A 31 2.09 5.40 -5.48
C ARG A 31 1.71 6.28 -4.29
N LEU A 32 1.71 7.60 -4.45
CA LEU A 32 1.17 8.54 -3.46
C LEU A 32 -0.31 8.28 -3.20
N LYS A 33 -1.12 8.17 -4.27
CA LYS A 33 -2.54 7.80 -4.15
C LYS A 33 -2.74 6.46 -3.44
N LEU A 34 -1.92 5.46 -3.78
CA LEU A 34 -1.98 4.15 -3.12
C LEU A 34 -1.63 4.20 -1.64
N MET A 35 -0.66 5.03 -1.25
CA MET A 35 -0.32 5.24 0.15
C MET A 35 -1.43 5.93 0.92
N ASP A 36 -2.01 7.00 0.36
CA ASP A 36 -3.08 7.76 1.01
C ASP A 36 -4.39 6.96 1.12
N SER A 37 -4.64 6.02 0.21
CA SER A 37 -5.82 5.12 0.25
C SER A 37 -5.66 3.88 1.12
N GLY A 38 -4.43 3.57 1.55
CA GLY A 38 -4.08 2.37 2.29
C GLY A 38 -4.01 1.08 1.45
N TRP A 39 -4.34 1.13 0.16
CA TRP A 39 -4.26 -0.04 -0.73
C TRP A 39 -2.82 -0.44 -1.09
N GLY A 40 -1.85 0.44 -0.83
CA GLY A 40 -0.42 0.11 -0.96
C GLY A 40 0.03 -0.96 0.04
N MET A 41 -0.41 -0.87 1.29
CA MET A 41 -0.10 -1.80 2.38
C MET A 41 -1.37 -2.19 3.15
N PRO A 42 -2.29 -2.96 2.54
CA PRO A 42 -3.64 -3.16 3.06
C PRO A 42 -3.67 -3.81 4.46
N HIS A 43 -2.68 -4.63 4.80
CA HIS A 43 -2.58 -5.30 6.11
C HIS A 43 -1.94 -4.44 7.20
N TRP A 44 -1.36 -3.28 6.85
CA TRP A 44 -0.80 -2.37 7.85
C TRP A 44 -1.91 -1.67 8.63
N PRO A 45 -1.63 -1.17 9.85
CA PRO A 45 -2.59 -0.36 10.60
C PRO A 45 -3.06 0.87 9.81
N GLU A 46 -4.31 1.27 9.98
CA GLU A 46 -4.86 2.49 9.35
C GLU A 46 -4.04 3.75 9.67
N LYS A 47 -3.52 3.84 10.89
CA LYS A 47 -2.61 4.93 11.31
C LYS A 47 -1.35 5.03 10.43
N TRP A 48 -0.93 3.92 9.83
CA TRP A 48 0.33 3.80 9.09
C TRP A 48 0.08 3.35 7.66
N TYR A 49 -0.76 4.09 6.92
CA TYR A 49 -0.94 3.93 5.48
C TYR A 49 -1.45 2.54 5.05
N GLY A 50 -2.19 1.86 5.93
CA GLY A 50 -2.86 0.60 5.62
C GLY A 50 -4.36 0.67 5.82
N ARG A 51 -5.00 -0.50 5.79
CA ARG A 51 -6.47 -0.65 5.97
C ARG A 51 -6.80 -1.62 7.10
N GLY A 52 -5.81 -2.05 7.88
CA GLY A 52 -5.98 -3.02 8.97
C GLY A 52 -6.51 -4.38 8.52
N LEU A 53 -6.36 -4.74 7.24
CA LEU A 53 -6.89 -6.01 6.74
C LEU A 53 -6.10 -7.19 7.32
N PRO A 54 -6.74 -8.35 7.52
CA PRO A 54 -6.02 -9.59 7.80
C PRO A 54 -4.98 -9.86 6.71
N LEU A 55 -3.80 -10.36 7.10
CA LEU A 55 -2.71 -10.63 6.14
C LEU A 55 -3.17 -11.51 4.97
N GLY A 56 -4.04 -12.49 5.23
CA GLY A 56 -4.63 -13.38 4.23
C GLY A 56 -5.51 -12.70 3.17
N MET A 57 -5.95 -11.45 3.39
CA MET A 57 -6.68 -10.67 2.38
C MET A 57 -5.74 -9.94 1.39
N THR A 58 -4.44 -9.88 1.68
CA THR A 58 -3.47 -9.18 0.82
C THR A 58 -3.38 -9.83 -0.56
N SER A 59 -3.48 -11.16 -0.66
CA SER A 59 -3.49 -11.86 -1.95
C SER A 59 -4.69 -11.50 -2.81
N ILE A 60 -5.87 -11.30 -2.20
CA ILE A 60 -7.08 -10.87 -2.92
C ILE A 60 -6.88 -9.48 -3.51
N VAL A 61 -6.24 -8.56 -2.77
CA VAL A 61 -5.92 -7.21 -3.27
C VAL A 61 -4.92 -7.30 -4.43
N ASP A 62 -3.84 -8.09 -4.28
CA ASP A 62 -2.83 -8.25 -5.32
C ASP A 62 -3.41 -8.89 -6.61
N GLU A 63 -4.35 -9.82 -6.49
CA GLU A 63 -5.10 -10.39 -7.64
C GLU A 63 -5.88 -9.31 -8.41
N GLU A 64 -6.58 -8.41 -7.72
CA GLU A 64 -7.36 -7.36 -8.38
C GLU A 64 -6.47 -6.31 -9.07
N PHE A 65 -5.30 -5.99 -8.49
CA PHE A 65 -4.28 -5.17 -9.14
C PHE A 65 -3.76 -5.83 -10.43
N ALA A 66 -3.45 -7.12 -10.37
CA ALA A 66 -2.93 -7.89 -11.50
C ALA A 66 -3.93 -7.92 -12.67
N LYS A 67 -5.24 -8.05 -12.39
CA LYS A 67 -6.29 -8.07 -13.43
C LYS A 67 -6.35 -6.82 -14.29
N VAL A 68 -6.02 -5.65 -13.72
CA VAL A 68 -6.05 -4.36 -14.43
C VAL A 68 -4.66 -3.86 -14.79
N GLY A 69 -3.62 -4.65 -14.52
CA GLY A 69 -2.22 -4.26 -14.75
C GLY A 69 -1.76 -3.09 -13.87
N ALA A 70 -2.39 -2.86 -12.72
CA ALA A 70 -2.02 -1.77 -11.82
C ALA A 70 -0.72 -2.10 -11.08
N VAL A 71 0.18 -1.12 -11.03
CA VAL A 71 1.45 -1.24 -10.30
C VAL A 71 1.21 -1.01 -8.80
N GLY A 72 1.90 -1.75 -7.92
CA GLY A 72 1.84 -1.49 -6.48
C GLY A 72 2.74 -0.34 -6.01
N VAL A 73 2.74 -0.09 -4.70
CA VAL A 73 3.79 0.72 -4.02
C VAL A 73 5.17 0.05 -4.14
N ALA A 74 6.23 0.74 -3.74
CA ALA A 74 7.61 0.24 -3.78
C ALA A 74 7.91 -0.83 -2.71
N LYS A 75 7.06 -1.87 -2.62
CA LYS A 75 7.06 -2.93 -1.61
C LYS A 75 7.98 -4.12 -1.92
N MET A 76 9.05 -3.92 -2.70
CA MET A 76 9.99 -4.98 -3.07
C MET A 76 11.41 -4.68 -2.56
N GLY A 77 12.18 -5.73 -2.24
CA GLY A 77 13.60 -5.63 -1.87
C GLY A 77 13.86 -4.95 -0.52
N ILE A 78 14.99 -4.25 -0.37
CA ILE A 78 15.39 -3.63 0.92
C ILE A 78 14.36 -2.61 1.43
N ARG A 79 13.58 -1.98 0.54
CA ARG A 79 12.62 -0.94 0.91
C ARG A 79 11.52 -1.49 1.80
N VAL A 80 10.97 -2.66 1.48
CA VAL A 80 9.94 -3.27 2.32
C VAL A 80 10.50 -3.77 3.64
N LEU A 81 11.75 -4.25 3.66
CA LEU A 81 12.43 -4.64 4.91
C LEU A 81 12.64 -3.44 5.83
N ALA A 82 13.14 -2.33 5.30
CA ALA A 82 13.32 -1.09 6.05
C ALA A 82 11.98 -0.54 6.56
N ALA A 83 10.96 -0.48 5.69
CA ALA A 83 9.64 0.02 6.06
C ALA A 83 8.98 -0.86 7.15
N ALA A 84 9.05 -2.19 7.03
CA ALA A 84 8.54 -3.11 8.05
C ALA A 84 9.28 -2.97 9.39
N THR A 85 10.60 -2.80 9.35
CA THR A 85 11.42 -2.58 10.56
C THR A 85 11.02 -1.28 11.26
N ILE A 86 10.81 -0.20 10.51
CA ILE A 86 10.38 1.09 11.05
C ILE A 86 8.95 0.99 11.59
N LEU A 87 8.07 0.25 10.92
CA LEU A 87 6.71 0.04 11.41
C LEU A 87 6.70 -0.72 12.75
N GLU A 88 7.51 -1.77 12.88
CA GLU A 88 7.55 -2.61 14.08
C GLU A 88 8.27 -1.91 15.24
N HIS A 89 9.43 -1.29 14.98
CA HIS A 89 10.34 -0.82 16.03
C HIS A 89 10.54 0.69 16.08
N GLY A 90 10.09 1.42 15.06
CA GLY A 90 10.24 2.88 14.99
C GLY A 90 9.32 3.61 15.97
N THR A 91 9.73 4.81 16.38
CA THR A 91 8.84 5.76 17.04
C THR A 91 7.78 6.27 16.06
N ASP A 92 6.68 6.83 16.57
CA ASP A 92 5.68 7.49 15.71
C ASP A 92 6.32 8.56 14.81
N HIS A 93 7.29 9.31 15.34
CA HIS A 93 8.08 10.27 14.56
C HIS A 93 8.84 9.60 13.39
N HIS A 94 9.49 8.46 13.61
CA HIS A 94 10.17 7.74 12.53
C HIS A 94 9.19 7.22 11.48
N LYS A 95 8.04 6.72 11.92
CA LYS A 95 7.01 6.17 11.03
C LYS A 95 6.41 7.27 10.14
N GLU A 96 6.07 8.42 10.72
CA GLU A 96 5.59 9.61 9.99
C GLU A 96 6.62 10.11 8.97
N LYS A 97 7.89 10.17 9.39
CA LYS A 97 8.98 10.71 8.57
C LYS A 97 9.35 9.82 7.39
N PHE A 98 9.40 8.50 7.57
CA PHE A 98 10.08 7.61 6.62
C PHE A 98 9.14 6.71 5.81
N LEU A 99 8.02 6.23 6.37
CA LEU A 99 7.22 5.21 5.70
C LEU A 99 6.65 5.67 4.36
N ARG A 100 6.22 6.94 4.29
CA ARG A 100 5.71 7.54 3.04
C ARG A 100 6.78 7.52 1.95
N GLY A 101 7.91 8.18 2.18
CA GLY A 101 8.99 8.30 1.19
C GLY A 101 9.55 6.95 0.72
N ILE A 102 9.69 5.98 1.64
CA ILE A 102 10.18 4.64 1.31
C ILE A 102 9.22 3.91 0.35
N LEU A 103 7.91 3.97 0.64
CA LEU A 103 6.90 3.20 -0.09
C LEU A 103 6.39 3.91 -1.36
N THR A 104 6.39 5.24 -1.42
CA THR A 104 6.08 5.99 -2.64
C THR A 104 7.24 5.95 -3.63
N GLY A 105 8.48 5.85 -3.13
CA GLY A 105 9.67 6.00 -3.94
C GLY A 105 9.99 7.46 -4.29
N GLU A 106 9.35 8.43 -3.62
CA GLU A 106 9.73 9.86 -3.70
C GLU A 106 11.18 10.07 -3.26
N GLU A 107 11.62 9.30 -2.27
CA GLU A 107 13.01 9.31 -1.85
C GLU A 107 13.83 8.31 -2.67
N THR A 108 14.89 8.83 -3.28
CA THR A 108 15.93 7.99 -3.89
C THR A 108 16.84 7.48 -2.78
N TRP A 109 16.84 6.16 -2.58
CA TRP A 109 17.71 5.47 -1.64
C TRP A 109 18.78 4.74 -2.46
N CYS A 110 20.06 4.87 -2.09
CA CYS A 110 21.13 4.07 -2.69
C CYS A 110 21.07 2.64 -2.15
N GLN A 111 21.39 1.67 -3.01
CA GLN A 111 21.73 0.30 -2.62
C GLN A 111 23.11 -0.05 -3.13
#